data_AF-A0A916NCW0-F1
#
_entry.id   AF-A0A916NCW0-F1
#
_cell.length_a   1.000
_cell.length_b   1.000
_cell.length_c   1.000
_cell.angle_alpha   90.00
_cell.angle_beta   90.00
_cell.angle_gamma   90.00
#
_symmetry.space_group_name_H-M   'P 1'
#
loop_
_entity.id
_entity.type
_entity.pdbx_description
1 polymer ?
#
loop_
_entity_poly.entity_id
_entity_poly.type
_entity_poly.pdbx_seq_one_letter_code
_entity_poly.pdbx_strand_id
1 'polypeptide(L)'
;MPSNISAWLNNDYNPLDGRLRFLFYLLLLLVGYKELLIQIPEELYQCPQELYQPDGLFALIFGNMHSVSFMHGLLIYLKYPFLIFWIFSIIGLGGRLSLFCTAACLFIFWGAHSASSGSGHFWHVPLLIFIILAFTLKHDHYSIDFFLSRWINGYPFKGSGTDLSPFGRKLILIVLVHSLFSAGISKLSLGGLTWVNGHTLHYYLENLNLPRYYIGPILLKFLLTNFWLVTIISVLTILFELTSPVILFFPQFRVLFVILALFFHTSILLLMPPRFISQMICYLLIINWEDFFSVWKKKQSHLVKTLLLELPSGSARIPLTAYQKITNATAALVLIILLVSATIFKFEYFPLTNYPMYSSTMNEGKLSGIPLSEFNSYEGLKRLAIYCSDRPMPDLIPHYISRNKKCFVIKVNRHTLKKSNYTNTILNAIPTSTLWYTRLSRALLTDLRSSPLNLSDSIKEDAFPNSQRLLNAVVKKSLQSKDPETINCDFFLVYSFSEEKQAILAKYIGR
;
A
#
# COMPACT_ATOMS: atom_id res chain seq x y z
N MET A 1 -21.77 24.23 -20.98
CA MET A 1 -20.90 23.25 -20.28
C MET A 1 -21.55 22.39 -19.17
N PRO A 2 -22.75 22.65 -18.60
CA PRO A 2 -23.35 21.75 -17.59
C PRO A 2 -24.00 20.45 -18.14
N SER A 3 -24.39 20.37 -19.41
CA SER A 3 -24.96 19.15 -20.02
C SER A 3 -23.93 18.04 -20.29
N ASN A 4 -22.64 18.28 -20.06
CA ASN A 4 -21.55 17.41 -20.51
C ASN A 4 -20.97 16.44 -19.48
N ILE A 5 -21.12 16.67 -18.17
CA ILE A 5 -20.48 15.77 -17.17
C ILE A 5 -21.12 14.39 -17.20
N SER A 6 -22.45 14.34 -17.26
CA SER A 6 -23.14 13.05 -17.30
C SER A 6 -22.87 12.29 -18.60
N ALA A 7 -22.83 13.00 -19.74
CA ALA A 7 -22.43 12.41 -21.00
C ALA A 7 -21.00 11.83 -20.91
N TRP A 8 -20.06 12.58 -20.33
CA TRP A 8 -18.67 12.17 -20.14
C TRP A 8 -18.49 10.94 -19.23
N LEU A 9 -19.33 10.80 -18.20
CA LEU A 9 -19.32 9.62 -17.34
C LEU A 9 -19.86 8.37 -18.03
N ASN A 10 -20.80 8.56 -18.96
CA ASN A 10 -21.62 7.47 -19.46
C ASN A 10 -21.30 7.07 -20.91
N ASN A 11 -20.50 7.83 -21.66
CA ASN A 11 -20.36 7.63 -23.11
C ASN A 11 -19.07 6.95 -23.58
N ASP A 12 -18.07 6.74 -22.72
CA ASP A 12 -16.72 6.36 -23.18
C ASP A 12 -16.26 4.94 -22.84
N TYR A 13 -17.07 4.17 -22.11
CA TYR A 13 -16.70 2.82 -21.69
C TYR A 13 -17.81 1.85 -22.02
N ASN A 14 -17.42 0.64 -22.42
CA ASN A 14 -18.31 -0.49 -22.33
C ASN A 14 -18.51 -0.86 -20.86
N PRO A 15 -19.69 -1.33 -20.46
CA PRO A 15 -19.89 -1.77 -19.09
C PRO A 15 -18.99 -2.95 -18.72
N LEU A 16 -18.71 -3.17 -17.44
CA LEU A 16 -17.96 -4.35 -16.99
C LEU A 16 -18.82 -5.59 -17.19
N ASP A 17 -18.34 -6.51 -18.03
CA ASP A 17 -18.96 -7.81 -18.20
C ASP A 17 -18.43 -8.82 -17.17
N GLY A 18 -19.13 -9.94 -17.07
CA GLY A 18 -18.75 -11.03 -16.17
C GLY A 18 -17.41 -11.68 -16.44
N ARG A 19 -16.95 -11.66 -17.69
CA ARG A 19 -15.68 -12.27 -18.06
C ARG A 19 -14.52 -11.49 -17.48
N LEU A 20 -14.58 -10.16 -17.58
CA LEU A 20 -13.61 -9.27 -16.96
C LEU A 20 -13.69 -9.31 -15.44
N ARG A 21 -14.89 -9.39 -14.87
CA ARG A 21 -15.03 -9.64 -13.42
C ARG A 21 -14.32 -10.94 -13.04
N PHE A 22 -14.66 -12.06 -13.68
CA PHE A 22 -14.08 -13.37 -13.39
C PHE A 22 -12.55 -13.31 -13.42
N LEU A 23 -11.98 -12.80 -14.53
CA LEU A 23 -10.55 -12.70 -14.70
C LEU A 23 -9.89 -11.81 -13.64
N PHE A 24 -10.47 -10.64 -13.37
CA PHE A 24 -9.96 -9.69 -12.39
C PHE A 24 -9.91 -10.28 -10.98
N TYR A 25 -11.03 -10.82 -10.49
CA TYR A 25 -11.08 -11.39 -9.14
C TYR A 25 -10.22 -12.65 -9.03
N LEU A 26 -10.14 -13.47 -10.08
CA LEU A 26 -9.29 -14.66 -10.10
C LEU A 26 -7.80 -14.29 -10.03
N LEU A 27 -7.34 -13.37 -10.88
CA LEU A 27 -5.94 -12.94 -10.88
C LEU A 27 -5.53 -12.31 -9.54
N LEU A 28 -6.40 -11.47 -8.95
CA LEU A 28 -6.12 -10.90 -7.64
C LEU A 28 -6.17 -11.93 -6.52
N LEU A 29 -7.03 -12.95 -6.59
CA LEU A 29 -6.99 -14.05 -5.64
C LEU A 29 -5.66 -14.79 -5.75
N LEU A 30 -5.20 -15.12 -6.96
CA LEU A 30 -3.93 -15.83 -7.16
C LEU A 30 -2.72 -15.05 -6.64
N VAL A 31 -2.68 -13.73 -6.88
CA VAL A 31 -1.60 -12.87 -6.40
C VAL A 31 -1.70 -12.63 -4.89
N GLY A 32 -2.90 -12.44 -4.37
CA GLY A 32 -3.14 -12.08 -2.96
C GLY A 32 -3.30 -13.26 -2.01
N TYR A 33 -3.47 -14.49 -2.48
CA TYR A 33 -3.78 -15.64 -1.62
C TYR A 33 -2.75 -15.81 -0.51
N LYS A 34 -1.47 -15.91 -0.87
CA LYS A 34 -0.39 -16.09 0.10
C LYS A 34 -0.27 -14.88 1.02
N GLU A 35 -0.33 -13.69 0.45
CA GLU A 35 -0.11 -12.46 1.19
C GLU A 35 -1.24 -12.18 2.19
N LEU A 36 -2.48 -12.13 1.71
CA LEU A 36 -3.65 -11.79 2.50
C LEU A 36 -4.01 -12.88 3.52
N LEU A 37 -4.02 -14.15 3.12
CA LEU A 37 -4.56 -15.23 3.97
C LEU A 37 -3.52 -15.93 4.84
N ILE A 38 -2.22 -15.74 4.57
CA ILE A 38 -1.13 -16.40 5.30
C ILE A 38 -0.21 -15.36 5.92
N GLN A 39 0.39 -14.47 5.12
CA GLN A 39 1.43 -13.56 5.61
C GLN A 39 0.88 -12.49 6.55
N ILE A 40 -0.24 -11.84 6.21
CA ILE A 40 -0.82 -10.79 7.06
C ILE A 40 -1.17 -11.29 8.47
N PRO A 41 -1.91 -12.41 8.65
CA PRO A 41 -2.16 -12.95 9.98
C PRO A 41 -0.88 -13.26 10.77
N GLU A 42 0.15 -13.81 10.11
CA GLU A 42 1.43 -14.14 10.73
C GLU A 42 2.21 -12.88 11.14
N GLU A 43 2.29 -11.87 10.27
CA GLU A 43 2.89 -10.57 10.57
C GLU A 43 2.19 -9.89 11.75
N LEU A 44 0.85 -9.95 11.77
CA LEU A 44 0.05 -9.41 12.86
C LEU A 44 0.32 -10.16 14.17
N TYR A 45 0.35 -11.50 14.16
CA TYR A 45 0.70 -12.30 15.34
C TYR A 45 2.09 -11.96 15.89
N GLN A 46 3.04 -11.64 15.00
CA GLN A 46 4.39 -11.25 15.38
C GLN A 46 4.48 -9.79 15.83
N CYS A 47 3.48 -8.95 15.56
CA CYS A 47 3.44 -7.54 15.94
C CYS A 47 3.26 -7.38 17.46
N PRO A 48 4.12 -6.65 18.18
CA PRO A 48 3.91 -6.33 19.57
C PRO A 48 2.71 -5.40 19.68
N GLN A 49 2.05 -5.52 20.82
CA GLN A 49 0.85 -4.77 21.15
C GLN A 49 1.05 -3.26 21.06
N GLU A 50 2.22 -2.79 21.48
CA GLU A 50 2.60 -1.37 21.55
C GLU A 50 2.89 -0.78 20.16
N LEU A 51 3.23 -1.63 19.20
CA LEU A 51 3.51 -1.18 17.82
C LEU A 51 2.26 -1.20 16.96
N TYR A 52 1.21 -1.92 17.34
CA TYR A 52 -0.03 -1.96 16.58
C TYR A 52 -0.75 -0.61 16.64
N GLN A 53 -0.77 0.10 15.50
CA GLN A 53 -1.30 1.45 15.38
C GLN A 53 -2.31 1.49 14.23
N PRO A 54 -3.59 1.15 14.49
CA PRO A 54 -4.61 1.31 13.48
C PRO A 54 -4.73 2.77 13.07
N ASP A 55 -4.97 3.02 11.80
CA ASP A 55 -5.08 4.36 11.22
C ASP A 55 -6.39 4.54 10.42
N GLY A 56 -6.73 5.80 10.13
CA GLY A 56 -7.83 6.12 9.23
C GLY A 56 -9.22 5.63 9.68
N LEU A 57 -10.01 5.20 8.69
CA LEU A 57 -11.32 4.57 8.90
C LEU A 57 -11.19 3.24 9.65
N PHE A 58 -10.06 2.56 9.52
CA PHE A 58 -9.81 1.31 10.23
C PHE A 58 -9.65 1.57 11.74
N ALA A 59 -8.95 2.64 12.14
CA ALA A 59 -8.92 3.12 13.52
C ALA A 59 -10.30 3.55 14.03
N LEU A 60 -11.14 4.17 13.18
CA LEU A 60 -12.48 4.57 13.60
C LEU A 60 -13.35 3.36 13.99
N ILE A 61 -13.23 2.25 13.25
CA ILE A 61 -14.06 1.05 13.43
C ILE A 61 -13.45 0.11 14.47
N PHE A 62 -12.13 -0.09 14.43
CA PHE A 62 -11.40 -1.09 15.21
C PHE A 62 -10.43 -0.48 16.23
N GLY A 63 -10.37 0.84 16.37
CA GLY A 63 -9.39 1.51 17.23
C GLY A 63 -9.53 1.15 18.70
N ASN A 64 -10.75 0.93 19.18
CA ASN A 64 -11.01 0.45 20.55
C ASN A 64 -10.61 -1.02 20.75
N MET A 65 -10.43 -1.78 19.66
CA MET A 65 -9.96 -3.16 19.68
C MET A 65 -8.43 -3.14 19.67
N HIS A 66 -7.86 -2.69 20.78
CA HIS A 66 -6.42 -2.51 20.86
C HIS A 66 -5.68 -3.84 20.72
N SER A 67 -6.23 -4.97 21.19
CA SER A 67 -5.51 -6.23 21.27
C SER A 67 -5.13 -6.82 19.91
N VAL A 68 -3.82 -6.92 19.63
CA VAL A 68 -3.26 -7.67 18.50
C VAL A 68 -3.76 -9.11 18.49
N SER A 69 -3.84 -9.74 19.66
CA SER A 69 -4.32 -11.12 19.80
C SER A 69 -5.77 -11.26 19.33
N PHE A 70 -6.64 -10.30 19.66
CA PHE A 70 -8.01 -10.28 19.17
C PHE A 70 -8.04 -10.15 17.64
N MET A 71 -7.31 -9.19 17.09
CA MET A 71 -7.30 -8.94 15.64
C MET A 71 -6.71 -10.13 14.88
N HIS A 72 -5.66 -10.77 15.39
CA HIS A 72 -5.12 -12.00 14.82
C HIS A 72 -6.16 -13.12 14.83
N GLY A 73 -6.83 -13.35 15.96
CA GLY A 73 -7.93 -14.32 16.05
C GLY A 73 -9.02 -14.04 15.03
N LEU A 74 -9.45 -12.77 14.92
CA LEU A 74 -10.44 -12.33 13.94
C LEU A 74 -10.02 -12.67 12.50
N LEU A 75 -8.77 -12.38 12.11
CA LEU A 75 -8.27 -12.70 10.77
C LEU A 75 -8.24 -14.21 10.49
N ILE A 76 -7.86 -15.02 11.48
CA ILE A 76 -7.87 -16.49 11.34
C ILE A 76 -9.29 -17.02 11.08
N TYR A 77 -10.30 -16.49 11.78
CA TYR A 77 -11.70 -16.87 11.56
C TYR A 77 -12.26 -16.31 10.25
N LEU A 78 -11.92 -15.07 9.88
CA LEU A 78 -12.40 -14.43 8.66
C LEU A 78 -11.78 -15.00 7.37
N LYS A 79 -10.64 -15.71 7.43
CA LYS A 79 -9.96 -16.19 6.21
C LYS A 79 -10.84 -17.11 5.36
N TYR A 80 -11.63 -18.01 5.97
CA TYR A 80 -12.45 -18.96 5.23
C TYR A 80 -13.71 -18.30 4.64
N PRO A 81 -14.51 -17.52 5.41
CA PRO A 81 -15.59 -16.73 4.83
C PRO A 81 -15.10 -15.81 3.72
N PHE A 82 -13.95 -15.15 3.91
CA PHE A 82 -13.36 -14.29 2.89
C PHE A 82 -13.08 -15.04 1.60
N LEU A 83 -12.44 -16.21 1.67
CA LEU A 83 -12.17 -17.04 0.51
C LEU A 83 -13.46 -17.50 -0.19
N ILE A 84 -14.48 -17.90 0.58
CA ILE A 84 -15.79 -18.31 0.04
C ILE A 84 -16.44 -17.14 -0.70
N PHE A 85 -16.53 -15.96 -0.07
CA PHE A 85 -17.11 -14.77 -0.70
C PHE A 85 -16.32 -14.31 -1.92
N TRP A 86 -14.98 -14.46 -1.91
CA TRP A 86 -14.15 -14.15 -3.06
C TRP A 86 -14.43 -15.11 -4.22
N ILE A 87 -14.51 -16.42 -3.96
CA ILE A 87 -14.88 -17.42 -4.98
C ILE A 87 -16.28 -17.11 -5.53
N PHE A 88 -17.24 -16.78 -4.66
CA PHE A 88 -18.57 -16.35 -5.07
C PHE A 88 -18.53 -15.08 -5.94
N SER A 89 -17.65 -14.13 -5.62
CA SER A 89 -17.41 -12.93 -6.43
C SER A 89 -16.83 -13.26 -7.81
N ILE A 90 -15.93 -14.25 -7.90
CA ILE A 90 -15.34 -14.72 -9.18
C ILE A 90 -16.44 -15.28 -10.09
N ILE A 91 -17.22 -16.24 -9.58
CA ILE A 91 -18.23 -16.97 -10.36
C ILE A 91 -19.56 -16.19 -10.49
N GLY A 92 -19.72 -15.12 -9.72
CA GLY A 92 -20.94 -14.32 -9.69
C GLY A 92 -22.10 -15.05 -9.04
N LEU A 93 -21.90 -15.49 -7.81
CA LEU A 93 -22.92 -16.06 -6.94
C LEU A 93 -23.18 -15.10 -5.77
N GLY A 94 -24.44 -14.93 -5.37
CA GLY A 94 -24.84 -14.09 -4.23
C GLY A 94 -24.93 -12.59 -4.55
N GLY A 95 -25.01 -12.24 -5.84
CA GLY A 95 -25.21 -10.89 -6.35
C GLY A 95 -24.15 -9.90 -5.84
N ARG A 96 -24.61 -8.77 -5.31
CA ARG A 96 -23.72 -7.75 -4.73
C ARG A 96 -23.24 -8.11 -3.33
N LEU A 97 -23.96 -8.99 -2.63
CA LEU A 97 -23.63 -9.33 -1.24
C LEU A 97 -22.26 -10.00 -1.16
N SER A 98 -21.94 -10.92 -2.08
CA SER A 98 -20.62 -11.56 -2.14
C SER A 98 -19.51 -10.53 -2.41
N LEU A 99 -19.74 -9.57 -3.30
CA LEU A 99 -18.80 -8.47 -3.58
C LEU A 99 -18.59 -7.59 -2.34
N PHE A 100 -19.67 -7.20 -1.65
CA PHE A 100 -19.61 -6.41 -0.42
C PHE A 100 -18.84 -7.13 0.68
N CYS A 101 -19.16 -8.40 0.94
CA CYS A 101 -18.46 -9.19 1.94
C CYS A 101 -16.98 -9.34 1.60
N THR A 102 -16.65 -9.52 0.32
CA THR A 102 -15.26 -9.62 -0.14
C THR A 102 -14.51 -8.30 0.06
N ALA A 103 -15.11 -7.17 -0.31
CA ALA A 103 -14.53 -5.84 -0.09
C ALA A 103 -14.36 -5.52 1.40
N ALA A 104 -15.35 -5.87 2.23
CA ALA A 104 -15.30 -5.68 3.69
C ALA A 104 -14.22 -6.53 4.35
N CYS A 105 -14.11 -7.82 3.99
CA CYS A 105 -13.03 -8.66 4.46
C CYS A 105 -11.67 -8.11 4.01
N LEU A 106 -11.51 -7.74 2.73
CA LEU A 106 -10.26 -7.15 2.24
C LEU A 106 -9.89 -5.86 2.99
N PHE A 107 -10.87 -5.01 3.31
CA PHE A 107 -10.67 -3.82 4.14
C PHE A 107 -10.12 -4.19 5.52
N ILE A 108 -10.66 -5.24 6.16
CA ILE A 108 -10.21 -5.68 7.48
C ILE A 108 -8.79 -6.26 7.42
N PHE A 109 -8.53 -7.18 6.48
CA PHE A 109 -7.20 -7.78 6.30
C PHE A 109 -6.14 -6.71 6.02
N TRP A 110 -6.43 -5.81 5.08
CA TRP A 110 -5.47 -4.79 4.69
C TRP A 110 -5.31 -3.69 5.73
N GLY A 111 -6.39 -3.30 6.41
CA GLY A 111 -6.32 -2.35 7.54
C GLY A 111 -5.52 -2.90 8.71
N ALA A 112 -5.67 -4.19 9.04
CA ALA A 112 -4.86 -4.85 10.06
C ALA A 112 -3.38 -4.91 9.67
N HIS A 113 -3.06 -5.18 8.40
CA HIS A 113 -1.69 -5.09 7.90
C HIS A 113 -1.14 -3.67 7.94
N SER A 114 -1.92 -2.65 7.56
CA SER A 114 -1.51 -1.25 7.70
C SER A 114 -1.16 -0.93 9.15
N ALA A 115 -2.01 -1.41 10.07
CA ALA A 115 -1.84 -1.25 11.50
C ALA A 115 -0.63 -2.00 12.08
N SER A 116 -0.22 -3.16 11.54
CA SER A 116 0.92 -3.96 12.02
C SER A 116 2.25 -3.69 11.31
N SER A 117 2.18 -3.42 10.00
CA SER A 117 3.32 -3.38 9.08
C SER A 117 3.51 -2.00 8.44
N GLY A 118 2.69 -1.01 8.82
CA GLY A 118 2.79 0.38 8.37
C GLY A 118 2.18 0.59 6.99
N SER A 119 2.52 1.69 6.35
CA SER A 119 1.97 2.14 5.07
C SER A 119 2.43 1.26 3.89
N GLY A 120 1.94 0.01 3.83
CA GLY A 120 1.90 -0.75 2.60
C GLY A 120 0.90 -0.09 1.65
N HIS A 121 1.29 0.25 0.42
CA HIS A 121 0.38 0.91 -0.53
C HIS A 121 -0.19 0.00 -1.62
N PHE A 122 0.31 -1.23 -1.75
CA PHE A 122 0.04 -2.06 -2.92
C PHE A 122 -1.38 -2.66 -3.00
N TRP A 123 -2.12 -2.82 -1.89
CA TRP A 123 -3.54 -3.22 -1.93
C TRP A 123 -4.54 -2.06 -1.83
N HIS A 124 -4.09 -0.80 -1.70
CA HIS A 124 -5.01 0.34 -1.60
C HIS A 124 -5.87 0.50 -2.86
N VAL A 125 -5.24 0.51 -4.04
CA VAL A 125 -5.96 0.62 -5.32
C VAL A 125 -6.91 -0.57 -5.55
N PRO A 126 -6.47 -1.84 -5.41
CA PRO A 126 -7.39 -2.98 -5.46
C PRO A 126 -8.56 -2.89 -4.49
N LEU A 127 -8.33 -2.48 -3.23
CA LEU A 127 -9.38 -2.33 -2.23
C LEU A 127 -10.43 -1.31 -2.65
N LEU A 128 -10.02 -0.13 -3.10
CA LEU A 128 -10.94 0.90 -3.60
C LEU A 128 -11.72 0.41 -4.82
N ILE A 129 -11.09 -0.37 -5.69
CA ILE A 129 -11.77 -0.98 -6.85
C ILE A 129 -12.77 -2.04 -6.40
N PHE A 130 -12.47 -2.87 -5.41
CA PHE A 130 -13.43 -3.85 -4.86
C PHE A 130 -14.66 -3.14 -4.31
N ILE A 131 -14.47 -2.04 -3.59
CA ILE A 131 -15.56 -1.19 -3.08
C ILE A 131 -16.38 -0.66 -4.26
N ILE A 132 -15.74 -0.05 -5.27
CA ILE A 132 -16.44 0.46 -6.46
C ILE A 132 -17.24 -0.65 -7.14
N LEU A 133 -16.67 -1.83 -7.34
CA LEU A 133 -17.35 -2.96 -7.99
C LEU A 133 -18.53 -3.47 -7.16
N ALA A 134 -18.42 -3.50 -5.83
CA ALA A 134 -19.53 -3.89 -4.96
C ALA A 134 -20.76 -2.97 -5.11
N PHE A 135 -20.54 -1.67 -5.35
CA PHE A 135 -21.62 -0.69 -5.54
C PHE A 135 -22.08 -0.53 -6.99
N THR A 136 -21.19 -0.72 -7.96
CA THR A 136 -21.47 -0.39 -9.37
C THR A 136 -21.78 -1.59 -10.25
N LEU A 137 -21.30 -2.78 -9.90
CA LEU A 137 -21.55 -3.95 -10.70
C LEU A 137 -23.03 -4.33 -10.64
N LYS A 138 -23.58 -4.60 -11.82
CA LYS A 138 -24.95 -5.07 -11.99
C LYS A 138 -24.94 -6.53 -12.43
N HIS A 139 -26.13 -7.09 -12.47
CA HIS A 139 -26.35 -8.47 -12.87
C HIS A 139 -25.72 -8.76 -14.23
N ASP A 140 -25.03 -9.89 -14.32
CA ASP A 140 -24.16 -10.26 -15.43
C ASP A 140 -24.64 -11.58 -16.03
N HIS A 141 -24.67 -11.68 -17.36
CA HIS A 141 -25.15 -12.89 -18.05
C HIS A 141 -24.19 -14.08 -17.95
N TYR A 142 -22.95 -13.84 -17.54
CA TYR A 142 -21.96 -14.89 -17.28
C TYR A 142 -21.92 -15.34 -15.82
N SER A 143 -22.79 -14.81 -14.94
CA SER A 143 -22.80 -15.15 -13.53
C SER A 143 -23.62 -16.41 -13.24
N ILE A 144 -23.25 -17.17 -12.20
CA ILE A 144 -24.06 -18.30 -11.73
C ILE A 144 -25.46 -17.82 -11.29
N ASP A 145 -25.57 -16.64 -10.69
CA ASP A 145 -26.87 -16.04 -10.33
C ASP A 145 -27.81 -15.95 -11.55
N PHE A 146 -27.30 -15.62 -12.73
CA PHE A 146 -28.10 -15.59 -13.96
C PHE A 146 -28.69 -16.95 -14.29
N PHE A 147 -27.85 -17.99 -14.27
CA PHE A 147 -28.26 -19.35 -14.55
C PHE A 147 -29.27 -19.82 -13.51
N LEU A 148 -29.01 -19.64 -12.21
CA LEU A 148 -29.94 -20.04 -11.15
C LEU A 148 -31.28 -19.30 -11.24
N SER A 149 -31.28 -18.01 -11.59
CA SER A 149 -32.51 -17.22 -11.73
C SER A 149 -33.44 -17.68 -12.84
N ARG A 150 -32.94 -18.46 -13.81
CA ARG A 150 -33.74 -19.08 -14.88
C ARG A 150 -34.40 -20.39 -14.42
N TRP A 151 -33.82 -21.07 -13.43
CA TRP A 151 -34.24 -22.40 -12.99
C TRP A 151 -35.05 -22.36 -11.70
N ILE A 152 -34.79 -21.37 -10.83
CA ILE A 152 -35.40 -21.25 -9.51
C ILE A 152 -36.36 -20.06 -9.52
N ASN A 153 -37.67 -20.36 -9.45
CA ASN A 153 -38.69 -19.33 -9.27
C ASN A 153 -38.48 -18.60 -7.94
N GLY A 154 -38.45 -17.27 -7.99
CA GLY A 154 -38.23 -16.44 -6.80
C GLY A 154 -36.77 -16.34 -6.32
N TYR A 155 -35.78 -16.71 -7.16
CA TYR A 155 -34.37 -16.58 -6.80
C TYR A 155 -34.02 -15.14 -6.33
N PRO A 156 -33.48 -14.95 -5.12
CA PRO A 156 -33.37 -13.63 -4.48
C PRO A 156 -32.38 -12.68 -5.18
N PHE A 157 -31.43 -13.22 -5.94
CA PHE A 157 -30.44 -12.42 -6.67
C PHE A 157 -30.77 -12.26 -8.16
N LYS A 158 -32.03 -12.48 -8.55
CA LYS A 158 -32.49 -12.24 -9.92
C LYS A 158 -32.33 -10.77 -10.29
N GLY A 159 -31.57 -10.51 -11.35
CA GLY A 159 -31.28 -9.15 -11.81
C GLY A 159 -32.52 -8.45 -12.35
N SER A 160 -32.72 -7.20 -11.96
CA SER A 160 -33.85 -6.36 -12.39
C SER A 160 -33.68 -5.70 -13.77
N GLY A 161 -32.69 -6.08 -14.58
CA GLY A 161 -32.53 -5.58 -15.95
C GLY A 161 -31.10 -5.63 -16.49
N THR A 162 -30.97 -5.41 -17.79
CA THR A 162 -29.74 -5.51 -18.60
C THR A 162 -28.88 -4.24 -18.63
N ASP A 163 -29.28 -3.17 -17.93
CA ASP A 163 -28.62 -1.87 -18.01
C ASP A 163 -27.30 -1.85 -17.24
N LEU A 164 -26.25 -2.45 -17.81
CA LEU A 164 -24.91 -2.32 -17.27
C LEU A 164 -24.45 -0.86 -17.44
N SER A 165 -24.09 -0.19 -16.34
CA SER A 165 -23.60 1.20 -16.38
C SER A 165 -22.08 1.22 -16.55
N PRO A 166 -21.53 2.03 -17.48
CA PRO A 166 -20.08 2.19 -17.63
C PRO A 166 -19.44 3.02 -16.51
N PHE A 167 -20.25 3.62 -15.64
CA PHE A 167 -19.84 4.44 -14.51
C PHE A 167 -18.77 3.76 -13.63
N GLY A 168 -18.89 2.45 -13.36
CA GLY A 168 -17.91 1.71 -12.55
C GLY A 168 -16.49 1.79 -13.12
N ARG A 169 -16.32 1.60 -14.43
CA ARG A 169 -14.99 1.71 -15.09
C ARG A 169 -14.42 3.12 -15.00
N LYS A 170 -15.28 4.14 -15.06
CA LYS A 170 -14.85 5.54 -14.94
C LYS A 170 -14.36 5.85 -13.53
N LEU A 171 -15.06 5.37 -12.50
CA LEU A 171 -14.58 5.50 -11.11
C LEU A 171 -13.26 4.76 -10.91
N ILE A 172 -13.11 3.56 -11.48
CA ILE A 172 -11.84 2.82 -11.45
C ILE A 172 -10.72 3.62 -12.12
N LEU A 173 -10.97 4.21 -13.29
CA LEU A 173 -10.00 5.09 -13.96
C LEU A 173 -9.61 6.28 -13.06
N ILE A 174 -10.58 6.92 -12.41
CA ILE A 174 -10.33 8.03 -11.48
C ILE A 174 -9.42 7.60 -10.33
N VAL A 175 -9.66 6.43 -9.72
CA VAL A 175 -8.79 5.89 -8.65
C VAL A 175 -7.38 5.61 -9.16
N LEU A 176 -7.24 4.97 -10.32
CA LEU A 176 -5.93 4.65 -10.90
C LEU A 176 -5.13 5.93 -11.22
N VAL A 177 -5.78 6.92 -11.81
CA VAL A 177 -5.20 8.24 -12.11
C VAL A 177 -4.83 8.97 -10.82
N HIS A 178 -5.72 9.01 -9.85
CA HIS A 178 -5.47 9.66 -8.56
C HIS A 178 -4.27 9.05 -7.83
N SER A 179 -4.11 7.73 -7.88
CA SER A 179 -2.97 7.06 -7.24
C SER A 179 -1.62 7.51 -7.83
N LEU A 180 -1.53 7.62 -9.15
CA LEU A 180 -0.32 8.11 -9.84
C LEU A 180 -0.10 9.60 -9.60
N PHE A 181 -1.16 10.41 -9.75
CA PHE A 181 -1.10 11.84 -9.53
C PHE A 181 -0.66 12.18 -8.10
N SER A 182 -1.25 11.52 -7.11
CA SER A 182 -0.89 11.71 -5.69
C SER A 182 0.55 11.28 -5.42
N ALA A 183 1.03 10.22 -6.06
CA ALA A 183 2.43 9.81 -5.98
C ALA A 183 3.38 10.87 -6.57
N GLY A 184 3.00 11.53 -7.66
CA GLY A 184 3.79 12.64 -8.25
C GLY A 184 3.80 13.89 -7.37
N ILE A 185 2.64 14.28 -6.83
CA ILE A 185 2.52 15.41 -5.90
C ILE A 185 3.28 15.13 -4.61
N SER A 186 3.23 13.92 -4.06
CA SER A 186 3.98 13.59 -2.84
C SER A 186 5.49 13.68 -3.08
N LYS A 187 6.01 13.17 -4.21
CA LYS A 187 7.42 13.33 -4.59
C LYS A 187 7.87 14.79 -4.68
N LEU A 188 7.08 15.65 -5.33
CA LEU A 188 7.45 17.08 -5.42
C LEU A 188 7.26 17.83 -4.09
N SER A 189 6.23 17.51 -3.32
CA SER A 189 5.94 18.24 -2.07
C SER A 189 6.88 17.88 -0.92
N LEU A 190 7.39 16.63 -0.89
CA LEU A 190 8.28 16.15 0.16
C LEU A 190 9.73 16.04 -0.29
N GLY A 191 9.95 15.71 -1.57
CA GLY A 191 11.26 15.57 -2.17
C GLY A 191 11.70 16.79 -2.99
N GLY A 192 10.81 17.76 -3.26
CA GLY A 192 11.16 18.96 -4.01
C GLY A 192 11.67 18.69 -5.42
N LEU A 193 12.52 19.59 -5.93
CA LEU A 193 13.12 19.46 -7.26
C LEU A 193 14.25 18.41 -7.32
N THR A 194 14.67 17.83 -6.20
CA THR A 194 15.70 16.77 -6.20
C THR A 194 15.18 15.45 -6.75
N TRP A 195 13.86 15.29 -6.84
CA TRP A 195 13.30 14.22 -7.66
C TRP A 195 13.60 14.44 -9.14
N VAL A 196 13.53 15.66 -9.64
CA VAL A 196 13.71 15.95 -11.08
C VAL A 196 15.17 15.81 -11.50
N ASN A 197 16.14 16.05 -10.61
CA ASN A 197 17.57 15.94 -10.94
C ASN A 197 18.12 14.50 -10.92
N GLY A 198 17.32 13.51 -10.49
CA GLY A 198 17.69 12.09 -10.47
C GLY A 198 18.44 11.61 -9.24
N HIS A 199 18.90 12.49 -8.34
CA HIS A 199 19.65 12.07 -7.14
C HIS A 199 18.79 11.22 -6.20
N THR A 200 17.52 11.58 -6.02
CA THR A 200 16.62 10.80 -5.15
C THR A 200 16.33 9.42 -5.73
N LEU A 201 16.08 9.32 -7.04
CA LEU A 201 15.91 8.01 -7.70
C LEU A 201 17.20 7.19 -7.66
N HIS A 202 18.36 7.79 -7.91
CA HIS A 202 19.65 7.12 -7.80
C HIS A 202 19.89 6.60 -6.39
N TYR A 203 19.58 7.40 -5.36
CA TYR A 203 19.67 6.97 -3.97
C TYR A 203 18.84 5.71 -3.72
N TYR A 204 17.58 5.69 -4.18
CA TYR A 204 16.73 4.51 -4.03
C TYR A 204 17.27 3.32 -4.82
N LEU A 205 17.74 3.52 -6.05
CA LEU A 205 18.39 2.49 -6.87
C LEU A 205 19.77 2.05 -6.36
N GLU A 206 20.40 2.76 -5.45
CA GLU A 206 21.69 2.34 -4.88
C GLU A 206 21.48 1.64 -3.54
N ASN A 207 20.57 2.20 -2.76
CA ASN A 207 20.39 1.81 -1.38
C ASN A 207 19.30 0.74 -1.28
N LEU A 208 18.11 0.90 -1.89
CA LEU A 208 17.00 -0.07 -1.81
C LEU A 208 17.21 -1.36 -2.63
N ASN A 209 18.47 -1.68 -2.96
CA ASN A 209 18.86 -2.75 -3.84
C ASN A 209 18.57 -4.15 -3.30
N LEU A 210 17.35 -4.59 -3.59
CA LEU A 210 16.98 -6.00 -3.65
C LEU A 210 16.40 -6.26 -5.03
N PRO A 211 17.18 -6.07 -6.12
CA PRO A 211 16.69 -6.34 -7.47
C PRO A 211 16.18 -7.77 -7.51
N ARG A 212 14.94 -7.91 -7.97
CA ARG A 212 14.29 -9.21 -8.10
C ARG A 212 14.48 -9.68 -9.52
N TYR A 213 14.59 -10.99 -9.69
CA TYR A 213 14.75 -11.65 -10.99
C TYR A 213 16.12 -11.41 -11.64
N TYR A 214 16.49 -12.28 -12.59
CA TYR A 214 17.83 -12.31 -13.18
C TYR A 214 18.22 -11.03 -13.96
N ILE A 215 17.24 -10.33 -14.55
CA ILE A 215 17.49 -9.12 -15.36
C ILE A 215 17.65 -7.87 -14.46
N GLY A 216 17.03 -7.87 -13.28
CA GLY A 216 17.05 -6.74 -12.34
C GLY A 216 18.47 -6.26 -12.02
N PRO A 217 19.40 -7.14 -11.59
CA PRO A 217 20.78 -6.74 -11.26
C PRO A 217 21.56 -6.13 -12.43
N ILE A 218 21.35 -6.63 -13.66
CA ILE A 218 22.04 -6.12 -14.85
C ILE A 218 21.54 -4.71 -15.18
N LEU A 219 20.21 -4.53 -15.24
CA LEU A 219 19.60 -3.24 -15.52
C LEU A 219 19.93 -2.22 -14.43
N LEU A 220 19.90 -2.65 -13.17
CA LEU A 220 20.26 -1.82 -12.03
C LEU A 220 21.71 -1.34 -12.11
N LYS A 221 22.66 -2.25 -12.36
CA LYS A 221 24.07 -1.90 -12.53
C LYS A 221 24.25 -0.90 -13.67
N PHE A 222 23.57 -1.14 -14.80
CA PHE A 222 23.60 -0.23 -15.95
C PHE A 222 23.06 1.17 -15.62
N LEU A 223 21.97 1.27 -14.86
CA LEU A 223 21.44 2.56 -14.42
C LEU A 223 22.38 3.28 -13.45
N LEU A 224 22.95 2.56 -12.48
CA LEU A 224 23.91 3.14 -11.52
C LEU A 224 25.20 3.61 -12.19
N THR A 225 25.63 3.01 -13.29
CA THR A 225 26.78 3.50 -14.07
C THR A 225 26.44 4.68 -14.98
N ASN A 226 25.15 4.97 -15.21
CA ASN A 226 24.69 5.99 -16.16
C ASN A 226 23.74 6.97 -15.47
N PHE A 227 24.26 7.83 -14.59
CA PHE A 227 23.47 8.78 -13.82
C PHE A 227 22.53 9.66 -14.68
N TRP A 228 22.97 10.09 -15.86
CA TRP A 228 22.16 10.88 -16.79
C TRP A 228 20.85 10.15 -17.21
N LEU A 229 20.88 8.82 -17.36
CA LEU A 229 19.68 8.02 -17.62
C LEU A 229 18.75 8.02 -16.41
N VAL A 230 19.30 7.92 -15.21
CA VAL A 230 18.52 8.01 -13.96
C VAL A 230 17.82 9.36 -13.86
N THR A 231 18.51 10.45 -14.20
CA THR A 231 17.89 11.79 -14.30
C THR A 231 16.72 11.79 -15.29
N ILE A 232 16.92 11.31 -16.52
CA ILE A 232 15.84 11.25 -17.53
C ILE A 232 14.65 10.42 -17.03
N ILE A 233 14.89 9.23 -16.48
CA ILE A 233 13.84 8.36 -15.94
C ILE A 233 13.09 9.05 -14.79
N SER A 234 13.80 9.80 -13.96
CA SER A 234 13.21 10.54 -12.85
C SER A 234 12.30 11.68 -13.35
N VAL A 235 12.75 12.44 -14.36
CA VAL A 235 11.90 13.45 -15.03
C VAL A 235 10.66 12.81 -15.66
N LEU A 236 10.83 11.72 -16.41
CA LEU A 236 9.73 11.00 -17.06
C LEU A 236 8.75 10.42 -16.04
N THR A 237 9.22 9.95 -14.88
CA THR A 237 8.39 9.46 -13.79
C THR A 237 7.48 10.57 -13.27
N ILE A 238 8.05 11.72 -12.92
CA ILE A 238 7.29 12.88 -12.41
C ILE A 238 6.30 13.38 -13.47
N LEU A 239 6.73 13.51 -14.73
CA LEU A 239 5.85 13.92 -15.83
C LEU A 239 4.69 12.94 -16.01
N PHE A 240 4.95 11.63 -16.05
CA PHE A 240 3.91 10.62 -16.22
C PHE A 240 2.89 10.64 -15.07
N GLU A 241 3.37 10.72 -13.82
CA GLU A 241 2.51 10.79 -12.65
C GLU A 241 1.64 12.05 -12.63
N LEU A 242 2.24 13.23 -12.84
CA LEU A 242 1.54 14.52 -12.80
C LEU A 242 0.61 14.75 -13.99
N THR A 243 0.92 14.18 -15.17
CA THR A 243 0.06 14.28 -16.35
C THR A 243 -1.02 13.20 -16.41
N SER A 244 -1.01 12.22 -15.50
CA SER A 244 -2.04 11.17 -15.45
C SER A 244 -3.49 11.71 -15.44
N PRO A 245 -3.85 12.85 -14.81
CA PRO A 245 -5.22 13.39 -14.87
C PRO A 245 -5.71 13.74 -16.28
N VAL A 246 -4.80 14.03 -17.21
CA VAL A 246 -5.14 14.35 -18.60
C VAL A 246 -5.94 13.19 -19.24
N ILE A 247 -5.65 11.94 -18.87
CA ILE A 247 -6.31 10.75 -19.44
C ILE A 247 -7.81 10.67 -19.18
N LEU A 248 -8.29 11.37 -18.16
CA LEU A 248 -9.71 11.46 -17.83
C LEU A 248 -10.49 12.11 -18.98
N PHE A 249 -9.88 13.09 -19.65
CA PHE A 249 -10.52 13.92 -20.68
C PHE A 249 -10.28 13.44 -22.11
N PHE A 250 -9.26 12.62 -22.35
CA PHE A 250 -8.86 12.18 -23.69
C PHE A 250 -8.91 10.65 -23.83
N PRO A 251 -10.08 10.07 -24.19
CA PRO A 251 -10.25 8.63 -24.31
C PRO A 251 -9.25 7.94 -25.25
N GLN A 252 -8.81 8.63 -26.31
CA GLN A 252 -7.89 8.12 -27.30
C GLN A 252 -6.52 7.72 -26.72
N PHE A 253 -6.10 8.30 -25.61
CA PHE A 253 -4.80 8.00 -25.00
C PHE A 253 -4.87 6.87 -23.96
N ARG A 254 -6.06 6.37 -23.59
CA ARG A 254 -6.23 5.44 -22.45
C ARG A 254 -5.43 4.15 -22.59
N VAL A 255 -5.38 3.58 -23.79
CA VAL A 255 -4.58 2.37 -24.06
C VAL A 255 -3.09 2.67 -23.91
N LEU A 256 -2.62 3.80 -24.46
CA LEU A 256 -1.23 4.24 -24.29
C LEU A 256 -0.90 4.45 -22.80
N PHE A 257 -1.79 5.10 -22.05
CA PHE A 257 -1.64 5.27 -20.60
C PHE A 257 -1.54 3.93 -19.86
N VAL A 258 -2.37 2.94 -20.20
CA VAL A 258 -2.28 1.59 -19.61
C VAL A 258 -0.92 0.97 -19.90
N ILE A 259 -0.44 1.03 -21.15
CA ILE A 259 0.86 0.49 -21.54
C ILE A 259 1.98 1.17 -20.74
N LEU A 260 1.97 2.51 -20.65
CA LEU A 260 2.94 3.28 -19.89
C LEU A 260 2.88 2.94 -18.39
N ALA A 261 1.68 2.79 -17.82
CA ALA A 261 1.51 2.42 -16.41
C ALA A 261 2.03 1.01 -16.13
N LEU A 262 1.76 0.05 -17.01
CA LEU A 262 2.28 -1.31 -16.90
C LEU A 262 3.81 -1.30 -16.99
N PHE A 263 4.38 -0.59 -17.97
CA PHE A 263 5.83 -0.45 -18.12
C PHE A 263 6.48 0.20 -16.88
N PHE A 264 5.85 1.26 -16.35
CA PHE A 264 6.29 1.94 -15.14
C PHE A 264 6.34 0.98 -13.94
N HIS A 265 5.24 0.27 -13.66
CA HIS A 265 5.17 -0.67 -12.52
C HIS A 265 6.05 -1.91 -12.72
N THR A 266 6.22 -2.39 -13.95
CA THR A 266 7.20 -3.45 -14.26
C THR A 266 8.62 -2.96 -14.00
N SER A 267 8.95 -1.72 -14.36
CA SER A 267 10.27 -1.13 -14.07
C SER A 267 10.52 -1.05 -12.56
N ILE A 268 9.52 -0.65 -11.78
CA ILE A 268 9.59 -0.68 -10.31
C ILE A 268 9.81 -2.12 -9.82
N LEU A 269 9.06 -3.09 -10.32
CA LEU A 269 9.17 -4.50 -9.89
C LEU A 269 10.56 -5.09 -10.14
N LEU A 270 11.22 -4.69 -11.23
CA LEU A 270 12.56 -5.14 -11.59
C LEU A 270 13.66 -4.45 -10.79
N LEU A 271 13.48 -3.15 -10.48
CA LEU A 271 14.53 -2.30 -9.93
C LEU A 271 14.40 -2.03 -8.43
N MET A 272 13.21 -2.18 -7.85
CA MET A 272 12.90 -1.77 -6.48
C MET A 272 12.06 -2.81 -5.72
N PRO A 273 12.03 -2.78 -4.38
CA PRO A 273 11.30 -3.77 -3.56
C PRO A 273 9.76 -3.80 -3.68
N PRO A 274 9.03 -2.69 -3.97
CA PRO A 274 7.57 -2.72 -4.08
C PRO A 274 7.03 -3.72 -5.08
N ARG A 275 5.87 -4.29 -4.76
CA ARG A 275 5.12 -5.16 -5.67
C ARG A 275 3.80 -4.48 -6.02
N PHE A 276 3.73 -3.88 -7.20
CA PHE A 276 2.49 -3.29 -7.72
C PHE A 276 1.72 -4.24 -8.64
N ILE A 277 1.94 -5.56 -8.56
CA ILE A 277 1.29 -6.56 -9.44
C ILE A 277 -0.24 -6.50 -9.30
N SER A 278 -0.75 -6.35 -8.08
CA SER A 278 -2.18 -6.18 -7.81
C SER A 278 -2.74 -4.93 -8.51
N GLN A 279 -2.03 -3.81 -8.45
CA GLN A 279 -2.37 -2.58 -9.18
C GLN A 279 -2.24 -2.75 -10.70
N MET A 280 -1.26 -3.51 -11.19
CA MET A 280 -1.12 -3.82 -12.62
C MET A 280 -2.35 -4.55 -13.18
N ILE A 281 -2.87 -5.53 -12.43
CA ILE A 281 -4.11 -6.25 -12.77
C ILE A 281 -5.31 -5.30 -12.85
N CYS A 282 -5.35 -4.25 -12.03
CA CYS A 282 -6.43 -3.27 -12.04
C CYS A 282 -6.51 -2.49 -13.36
N TYR A 283 -5.41 -2.28 -14.07
CA TYR A 283 -5.43 -1.61 -15.38
C TYR A 283 -6.16 -2.44 -16.46
N LEU A 284 -6.33 -3.76 -16.29
CA LEU A 284 -7.09 -4.59 -17.23
C LEU A 284 -8.57 -4.16 -17.32
N LEU A 285 -9.11 -3.56 -16.25
CA LEU A 285 -10.50 -3.12 -16.19
C LEU A 285 -10.78 -1.89 -17.04
N ILE A 286 -9.76 -1.09 -17.36
CA ILE A 286 -9.91 0.14 -18.15
C ILE A 286 -9.61 -0.05 -19.65
N ILE A 287 -9.23 -1.25 -20.07
CA ILE A 287 -9.06 -1.60 -21.49
C ILE A 287 -10.45 -1.87 -22.11
N ASN A 288 -10.73 -1.27 -23.28
CA ASN A 288 -11.86 -1.70 -24.10
C ASN A 288 -11.48 -2.93 -24.91
N TRP A 289 -11.70 -4.12 -24.34
CA TRP A 289 -11.33 -5.39 -24.94
C TRP A 289 -12.06 -5.68 -26.25
N GLU A 290 -13.28 -5.15 -26.44
CA GLU A 290 -14.02 -5.31 -27.71
C GLU A 290 -13.30 -4.61 -28.86
N ASP A 291 -12.90 -3.36 -28.65
CA ASP A 291 -12.14 -2.58 -29.63
C ASP A 291 -10.80 -3.27 -29.91
N PHE A 292 -10.12 -3.74 -28.85
CA PHE A 292 -8.84 -4.43 -28.96
C PHE A 292 -8.93 -5.70 -29.84
N PHE A 293 -9.93 -6.55 -29.61
CA PHE A 293 -10.13 -7.75 -30.42
C PHE A 293 -10.74 -7.46 -31.80
N SER A 294 -11.43 -6.34 -32.00
CA SER A 294 -12.00 -5.98 -33.30
C SER A 294 -10.93 -5.76 -34.37
N VAL A 295 -9.78 -5.20 -33.98
CA VAL A 295 -8.60 -5.02 -34.86
C VAL A 295 -8.10 -6.39 -35.34
N TRP A 296 -8.10 -7.38 -34.46
CA TRP A 296 -7.69 -8.74 -34.79
C TRP A 296 -8.72 -9.48 -35.66
N LYS A 297 -10.02 -9.29 -35.36
CA LYS A 297 -11.13 -9.88 -36.14
C LYS A 297 -11.20 -9.36 -37.58
N LYS A 298 -10.84 -8.10 -37.85
CA LYS A 298 -10.78 -7.56 -39.23
C LYS A 298 -9.78 -8.30 -40.12
N LYS A 299 -8.82 -9.04 -39.53
CA LYS A 299 -7.83 -9.86 -40.26
C LYS A 299 -8.25 -11.34 -40.40
N GLN A 300 -9.33 -11.77 -39.73
CA GLN A 300 -9.81 -13.16 -39.68
C GLN A 300 -11.05 -13.44 -40.57
N SER A 301 -11.46 -12.50 -41.44
CA SER A 301 -12.61 -12.66 -42.34
C SER A 301 -12.26 -13.62 -43.49
N HIS A 302 -12.61 -14.90 -43.41
CA HIS A 302 -13.93 -15.36 -43.85
C HIS A 302 -14.56 -16.46 -42.99
N LEU A 303 -13.76 -17.21 -42.22
CA LEU A 303 -14.18 -18.45 -41.54
C LEU A 303 -14.93 -18.21 -40.22
N VAL A 304 -14.57 -17.17 -39.46
CA VAL A 304 -15.16 -16.90 -38.14
C VAL A 304 -16.55 -16.25 -38.25
N LYS A 305 -16.84 -15.55 -39.36
CA LYS A 305 -18.16 -14.96 -39.62
C LYS A 305 -19.26 -16.02 -39.72
N THR A 306 -18.93 -17.24 -40.16
CA THR A 306 -19.90 -18.34 -40.30
C THR A 306 -20.18 -19.06 -38.98
N LEU A 307 -19.23 -19.06 -38.03
CA LEU A 307 -19.34 -19.76 -36.74
C LEU A 307 -19.82 -18.87 -35.57
N LEU A 308 -19.76 -17.54 -35.67
CA LEU A 308 -20.20 -16.61 -34.63
C LEU A 308 -21.53 -15.89 -34.94
N LEU A 309 -22.29 -16.38 -35.93
CA LEU A 309 -23.66 -15.92 -36.17
C LEU A 309 -24.55 -16.32 -34.98
N GLU A 310 -25.19 -15.31 -34.37
CA GLU A 310 -26.23 -15.33 -33.32
C GLU A 310 -25.85 -14.86 -31.90
N LEU A 311 -24.72 -14.17 -31.69
CA LEU A 311 -24.66 -13.24 -30.56
C LEU A 311 -25.23 -11.88 -30.98
N PRO A 312 -26.30 -11.37 -30.33
CA PRO A 312 -26.90 -10.08 -30.67
C PRO A 312 -25.85 -8.98 -30.53
N SER A 313 -25.36 -8.53 -31.68
CA SER A 313 -24.31 -7.54 -31.83
C SER A 313 -24.94 -6.16 -31.71
N GLY A 314 -25.20 -5.77 -30.48
CA GLY A 314 -25.71 -4.44 -30.17
C GLY A 314 -26.69 -4.50 -29.02
N SER A 315 -26.17 -4.40 -27.79
CA SER A 315 -26.98 -3.81 -26.74
C SER A 315 -27.30 -2.39 -27.20
N ALA A 316 -28.53 -2.18 -27.68
CA ALA A 316 -29.04 -0.84 -27.90
C ALA A 316 -28.76 -0.04 -26.63
N ARG A 317 -28.01 1.06 -26.73
CA ARG A 317 -27.69 1.90 -25.58
C ARG A 317 -29.01 2.47 -25.07
N ILE A 318 -29.56 1.88 -24.01
CA ILE A 318 -30.76 2.42 -23.37
C ILE A 318 -30.38 3.79 -22.80
N PRO A 319 -31.06 4.86 -23.22
CA PRO A 319 -30.72 6.20 -22.75
C PRO A 319 -30.96 6.27 -21.24
N LEU A 320 -29.90 6.54 -20.48
CA LEU A 320 -30.00 6.77 -19.03
C LEU A 320 -31.05 7.85 -18.73
N THR A 321 -31.82 7.64 -17.67
CA THR A 321 -32.78 8.66 -17.21
C THR A 321 -32.04 9.92 -16.78
N ALA A 322 -32.67 11.09 -16.92
CA ALA A 322 -32.08 12.37 -16.50
C ALA A 322 -31.63 12.35 -15.03
N TYR A 323 -32.40 11.66 -14.16
CA TYR A 323 -32.05 11.46 -12.77
C TYR A 323 -30.75 10.67 -12.58
N GLN A 324 -30.62 9.48 -13.18
CA GLN A 324 -29.39 8.68 -13.12
C GLN A 324 -28.18 9.44 -13.67
N LYS A 325 -28.41 10.22 -14.73
CA LYS A 325 -27.39 11.07 -15.33
C LYS A 325 -26.84 12.09 -14.34
N ILE A 326 -27.72 12.80 -13.63
CA ILE A 326 -27.35 13.80 -12.63
C ILE A 326 -26.69 13.14 -11.41
N THR A 327 -27.27 12.08 -10.87
CA THR A 327 -26.73 11.40 -9.68
C THR A 327 -25.31 10.87 -9.92
N ASN A 328 -25.06 10.26 -11.08
CA ASN A 328 -23.72 9.80 -11.44
C ASN A 328 -22.74 10.97 -11.59
N ALA A 329 -23.16 12.07 -12.24
CA ALA A 329 -22.36 13.28 -12.41
C ALA A 329 -21.93 13.89 -11.08
N THR A 330 -22.89 14.05 -10.16
CA THR A 330 -22.65 14.56 -8.82
C THR A 330 -21.71 13.63 -8.04
N ALA A 331 -21.95 12.31 -8.06
CA ALA A 331 -21.12 11.35 -7.34
C ALA A 331 -19.65 11.36 -7.83
N ALA A 332 -19.42 11.43 -9.14
CA ALA A 332 -18.06 11.52 -9.67
C ALA A 332 -17.38 12.84 -9.34
N LEU A 333 -18.10 13.96 -9.44
CA LEU A 333 -17.56 15.28 -9.09
C LEU A 333 -17.18 15.33 -7.61
N VAL A 334 -18.05 14.84 -6.73
CA VAL A 334 -17.77 14.71 -5.30
C VAL A 334 -16.55 13.83 -5.07
N LEU A 335 -16.44 12.68 -5.73
CA LEU A 335 -15.26 11.82 -5.60
C LEU A 335 -13.98 12.53 -6.06
N ILE A 336 -14.00 13.21 -7.21
CA ILE A 336 -12.84 13.97 -7.71
C ILE A 336 -12.45 15.06 -6.71
N ILE A 337 -13.41 15.84 -6.21
CA ILE A 337 -13.16 16.87 -5.22
C ILE A 337 -12.57 16.26 -3.94
N LEU A 338 -13.13 15.17 -3.45
CA LEU A 338 -12.64 14.48 -2.25
C LEU A 338 -11.21 13.97 -2.45
N LEU A 339 -10.93 13.35 -3.59
CA LEU A 339 -9.60 12.81 -3.90
C LEU A 339 -8.55 13.92 -4.08
N VAL A 340 -8.88 15.00 -4.80
CA VAL A 340 -8.00 16.16 -4.96
C VAL A 340 -7.79 16.88 -3.63
N SER A 341 -8.86 17.09 -2.85
CA SER A 341 -8.78 17.70 -1.53
C SER A 341 -7.94 16.84 -0.59
N ALA A 342 -8.09 15.51 -0.62
CA ALA A 342 -7.27 14.60 0.17
C ALA A 342 -5.78 14.70 -0.17
N THR A 343 -5.44 14.86 -1.45
CA THR A 343 -4.06 15.09 -1.86
C THR A 343 -3.54 16.46 -1.40
N ILE A 344 -4.33 17.54 -1.57
CA ILE A 344 -3.93 18.91 -1.21
C ILE A 344 -3.78 19.09 0.30
N PHE A 345 -4.77 18.64 1.06
CA PHE A 345 -4.79 18.74 2.53
C PHE A 345 -3.99 17.64 3.22
N LYS A 346 -3.35 16.74 2.45
CA LYS A 346 -2.57 15.60 2.96
C LYS A 346 -3.37 14.76 3.95
N PHE A 347 -4.61 14.44 3.61
CA PHE A 347 -5.44 13.56 4.42
C PHE A 347 -4.85 12.13 4.40
N GLU A 348 -4.20 11.72 5.48
CA GLU A 348 -3.63 10.38 5.66
C GLU A 348 -4.63 9.44 6.37
N TYR A 349 -5.84 9.29 5.80
CA TYR A 349 -6.85 8.40 6.38
C TYR A 349 -7.02 7.15 5.52
N PHE A 350 -6.55 5.98 5.99
CA PHE A 350 -6.85 4.71 5.34
C PHE A 350 -8.36 4.54 5.10
N PRO A 351 -8.84 4.17 3.88
CA PRO A 351 -8.09 3.89 2.65
C PRO A 351 -7.97 5.10 1.70
N LEU A 352 -8.49 6.27 2.10
CA LEU A 352 -8.47 7.56 1.40
C LEU A 352 -7.18 8.36 1.70
N THR A 353 -6.02 7.69 1.68
CA THR A 353 -4.75 8.27 2.11
C THR A 353 -4.12 9.13 1.00
N ASN A 354 -3.38 10.17 1.43
CA ASN A 354 -2.21 10.62 0.70
C ASN A 354 -1.30 9.40 0.52
N TYR A 355 -0.82 9.13 -0.69
CA TYR A 355 0.12 8.05 -0.94
C TYR A 355 1.53 8.63 -0.80
N PRO A 356 2.20 8.61 0.39
CA PRO A 356 3.60 8.97 0.51
C PRO A 356 4.47 7.90 -0.18
N MET A 357 4.35 7.73 -1.50
CA MET A 357 5.17 6.79 -2.26
C MET A 357 6.56 7.39 -2.44
N TYR A 358 7.54 6.90 -1.68
CA TYR A 358 8.97 7.24 -1.85
C TYR A 358 9.23 8.74 -1.84
N SER A 359 8.42 9.48 -1.12
CA SER A 359 8.34 10.92 -1.30
C SER A 359 9.42 11.69 -0.54
N SER A 360 10.19 11.01 0.31
CA SER A 360 11.18 11.65 1.16
C SER A 360 12.38 12.18 0.38
N THR A 361 12.74 13.44 0.65
CA THR A 361 13.97 14.04 0.12
C THR A 361 15.17 13.25 0.65
N MET A 362 15.97 12.68 -0.23
CA MET A 362 17.33 12.24 0.07
C MET A 362 18.26 13.02 -0.84
N ASN A 363 19.02 13.96 -0.27
CA ASN A 363 19.93 14.80 -1.03
C ASN A 363 21.22 15.05 -0.25
N GLU A 364 22.39 14.84 -0.86
CA GLU A 364 23.70 15.32 -0.38
C GLU A 364 23.96 15.09 1.13
N GLY A 365 23.66 13.89 1.62
CA GLY A 365 23.83 13.60 3.04
C GLY A 365 22.81 14.30 3.94
N LYS A 366 21.59 14.57 3.46
CA LYS A 366 20.40 14.97 4.22
C LYS A 366 19.21 14.05 3.91
N LEU A 367 18.46 13.67 4.93
CA LEU A 367 17.20 12.94 4.89
C LEU A 367 16.07 13.87 5.32
N SER A 368 15.20 14.24 4.37
CA SER A 368 14.11 15.20 4.54
C SER A 368 14.52 16.56 5.11
N GLY A 369 15.62 17.08 4.56
CA GLY A 369 16.23 18.34 4.98
C GLY A 369 17.14 18.23 6.20
N ILE A 370 17.17 17.07 6.88
CA ILE A 370 17.99 16.85 8.09
C ILE A 370 19.30 16.15 7.70
N PRO A 371 20.48 16.72 7.97
CA PRO A 371 21.76 16.07 7.70
C PRO A 371 21.85 14.66 8.30
N LEU A 372 22.33 13.68 7.53
CA LEU A 372 22.59 12.31 7.96
C LEU A 372 23.55 12.27 9.16
N SER A 373 24.45 13.24 9.27
CA SER A 373 25.31 13.43 10.45
C SER A 373 24.51 13.68 11.73
N GLU A 374 23.33 14.30 11.64
CA GLU A 374 22.45 14.49 12.80
C GLU A 374 21.87 13.17 13.30
N PHE A 375 21.59 12.21 12.42
CA PHE A 375 21.15 10.88 12.84
C PHE A 375 22.24 10.08 13.57
N ASN A 376 23.50 10.49 13.44
CA ASN A 376 24.64 9.87 14.12
C ASN A 376 25.01 10.58 15.44
N SER A 377 24.28 11.63 15.84
CA SER A 377 24.55 12.40 17.07
C SER A 377 23.32 12.45 17.98
N TYR A 378 23.52 12.44 19.30
CA TYR A 378 22.43 12.50 20.26
C TYR A 378 21.54 13.75 20.08
N GLU A 379 22.16 14.93 19.97
CA GLU A 379 21.42 16.17 19.77
C GLU A 379 20.68 16.20 18.43
N GLY A 380 21.24 15.60 17.38
CA GLY A 380 20.54 15.45 16.11
C GLY A 380 19.35 14.49 16.20
N LEU A 381 19.47 13.37 16.91
CA LEU A 381 18.34 12.48 17.20
C LEU A 381 17.27 13.15 18.07
N LYS A 382 17.66 14.02 19.00
CA LYS A 382 16.73 14.82 19.82
C LYS A 382 16.08 15.96 19.03
N ARG A 383 16.76 16.55 18.06
CA ARG A 383 16.11 17.49 17.13
C ARG A 383 15.17 16.77 16.17
N LEU A 384 15.56 15.58 15.69
CA LEU A 384 14.73 14.70 14.87
C LEU A 384 13.48 14.24 15.64
N ALA A 385 13.62 13.94 16.93
CA ALA A 385 12.54 13.63 17.85
C ALA A 385 11.44 14.69 17.89
N ILE A 386 11.87 15.94 18.03
CA ILE A 386 11.03 17.15 18.06
C ILE A 386 10.50 17.45 16.66
N TYR A 387 11.33 17.36 15.63
CA TYR A 387 10.88 17.57 14.25
C TYR A 387 9.80 16.55 13.85
N CYS A 388 9.95 15.29 14.27
CA CYS A 388 8.95 14.25 14.07
C CYS A 388 7.78 14.31 15.08
N SER A 389 7.82 15.19 16.10
CA SER A 389 6.63 15.56 16.87
C SER A 389 5.72 16.49 16.13
N ASP A 390 6.31 17.39 15.37
CA ASP A 390 5.56 18.44 14.70
C ASP A 390 5.16 18.02 13.27
N ARG A 391 5.86 17.03 12.71
CA ARG A 391 5.61 16.47 11.37
C ARG A 391 5.76 14.95 11.40
N PRO A 392 4.68 14.15 11.42
CA PRO A 392 4.80 12.71 11.34
C PRO A 392 5.53 12.35 10.04
N MET A 393 6.70 11.74 10.17
CA MET A 393 7.50 11.25 9.05
C MET A 393 7.40 9.72 9.04
N PRO A 394 6.42 9.15 8.30
CA PRO A 394 6.13 7.72 8.38
C PRO A 394 7.27 6.81 7.93
N ASP A 395 8.11 7.23 6.98
CA ASP A 395 8.99 6.30 6.26
C ASP A 395 10.50 6.51 6.51
N LEU A 396 10.88 7.48 7.34
CA LEU A 396 12.21 8.10 7.29
C LEU A 396 13.22 7.58 8.33
N ILE A 397 12.87 7.69 9.60
CA ILE A 397 13.68 7.20 10.74
C ILE A 397 13.93 5.68 10.70
N PRO A 398 12.90 4.83 10.49
CA PRO A 398 13.00 3.39 10.22
C PRO A 398 14.20 3.01 9.36
N HIS A 399 14.28 3.70 8.23
CA HIS A 399 15.00 3.26 7.06
C HIS A 399 16.48 3.60 7.17
N TYR A 400 16.76 4.75 7.78
CA TYR A 400 18.12 5.13 8.13
C TYR A 400 18.70 4.25 9.26
N ILE A 401 17.91 4.02 10.32
CA ILE A 401 18.35 3.22 11.49
C ILE A 401 18.64 1.77 11.10
N SER A 402 17.81 1.14 10.25
CA SER A 402 18.04 -0.25 9.86
C SER A 402 19.27 -0.46 8.96
N ARG A 403 19.89 0.62 8.45
CA ARG A 403 20.97 0.53 7.45
C ARG A 403 22.33 1.01 7.91
N ASN A 404 22.38 2.02 8.79
CA ASN A 404 23.66 2.48 9.29
C ASN A 404 24.22 1.51 10.34
N LYS A 405 25.07 0.59 9.87
CA LYS A 405 25.89 -0.36 10.66
C LYS A 405 26.78 0.31 11.73
N LYS A 406 26.87 1.65 11.73
CA LYS A 406 27.64 2.48 12.67
C LYS A 406 26.83 3.05 13.84
N CYS A 407 25.54 2.73 13.97
CA CYS A 407 24.94 2.75 15.30
C CYS A 407 25.60 1.63 16.11
N PHE A 408 26.71 1.95 16.77
CA PHE A 408 27.53 1.00 17.49
C PHE A 408 26.77 0.39 18.67
N VAL A 409 26.85 -0.92 18.73
CA VAL A 409 26.33 -1.80 19.76
C VAL A 409 27.34 -1.80 20.89
N ILE A 410 26.98 -1.29 22.07
CA ILE A 410 27.78 -1.60 23.26
C ILE A 410 27.25 -2.93 23.80
N LYS A 411 28.08 -3.98 23.67
CA LYS A 411 27.93 -5.20 24.45
C LYS A 411 28.21 -4.86 25.91
N VAL A 412 27.18 -4.66 26.72
CA VAL A 412 27.35 -4.60 28.17
C VAL A 412 27.20 -6.01 28.70
N ASN A 413 28.32 -6.71 28.88
CA ASN A 413 28.37 -7.78 29.85
C ASN A 413 29.65 -7.66 30.69
N ARG A 414 29.47 -7.61 32.01
CA ARG A 414 30.57 -7.74 32.98
C ARG A 414 31.05 -9.19 32.88
N HIS A 415 32.24 -9.34 32.31
CA HIS A 415 32.98 -10.58 32.07
C HIS A 415 32.60 -11.39 30.82
N THR A 416 33.68 -11.66 30.06
CA THR A 416 33.84 -12.66 28.99
C THR A 416 33.34 -12.27 27.59
N LEU A 417 34.25 -11.95 26.67
CA LEU A 417 34.58 -12.86 25.55
C LEU A 417 35.57 -12.28 24.52
N LYS A 418 36.42 -13.21 24.05
CA LYS A 418 37.27 -13.14 22.87
C LYS A 418 36.44 -12.97 21.58
N LYS A 419 37.06 -12.33 20.58
CA LYS A 419 36.57 -12.09 19.21
C LYS A 419 36.05 -13.36 18.52
N SER A 420 34.84 -13.31 17.95
CA SER A 420 34.41 -14.18 16.85
C SER A 420 33.54 -13.42 15.85
N ASN A 421 33.73 -13.71 14.57
CA ASN A 421 33.11 -13.06 13.41
C ASN A 421 31.71 -13.66 13.14
N TYR A 422 30.63 -12.93 13.45
CA TYR A 422 29.24 -13.39 13.24
C TYR A 422 28.37 -12.43 12.42
N THR A 423 28.97 -11.64 11.51
CA THR A 423 28.25 -10.55 10.83
C THR A 423 27.33 -11.00 9.68
N ASN A 424 27.48 -12.22 9.15
CA ASN A 424 26.82 -12.60 7.89
C ASN A 424 25.50 -13.40 8.03
N THR A 425 25.25 -14.07 9.15
CA THR A 425 24.07 -14.97 9.29
C THR A 425 22.81 -14.22 9.74
N ILE A 426 22.96 -13.17 10.54
CA ILE A 426 21.83 -12.38 11.07
C ILE A 426 21.20 -11.48 9.98
N LEU A 427 21.96 -11.07 8.97
CA LEU A 427 21.54 -10.11 7.93
C LEU A 427 20.52 -10.67 6.93
N ASN A 428 20.39 -11.99 6.78
CA ASN A 428 19.45 -12.60 5.84
C ASN A 428 18.02 -12.74 6.40
N ALA A 429 17.80 -12.44 7.69
CA ALA A 429 16.49 -12.50 8.35
C ALA A 429 15.77 -11.12 8.43
N ILE A 430 16.33 -10.07 7.82
CA ILE A 430 16.00 -8.66 8.12
C ILE A 430 15.20 -7.90 7.01
N PRO A 431 14.05 -8.38 6.51
CA PRO A 431 13.11 -7.48 5.83
C PRO A 431 12.17 -6.75 6.81
N THR A 432 11.92 -7.32 7.99
CA THR A 432 10.92 -6.83 8.95
C THR A 432 11.46 -5.75 9.90
N SER A 433 12.77 -5.67 10.21
CA SER A 433 13.27 -4.80 11.29
C SER A 433 13.12 -3.30 11.03
N THR A 434 13.15 -2.86 9.77
CA THR A 434 13.13 -1.43 9.43
C THR A 434 11.94 -0.72 10.03
N LEU A 435 10.77 -1.32 9.92
CA LEU A 435 9.53 -0.76 10.42
C LEU A 435 9.39 -0.86 11.95
N TRP A 436 10.02 -1.87 12.55
CA TRP A 436 10.12 -2.01 13.99
C TRP A 436 10.95 -0.88 14.60
N TYR A 437 12.03 -0.48 13.93
CA TYR A 437 12.81 0.68 14.32
C TYR A 437 12.01 1.99 14.21
N THR A 438 11.09 2.17 13.25
CA THR A 438 10.16 3.34 13.22
C THR A 438 9.34 3.44 14.47
N ARG A 439 8.72 2.33 14.84
CA ARG A 439 7.67 2.33 15.82
C ARG A 439 8.26 2.32 17.22
N LEU A 440 9.40 1.65 17.42
CA LEU A 440 10.26 1.81 18.59
C LEU A 440 10.75 3.25 18.75
N SER A 441 11.21 3.88 17.66
CA SER A 441 11.56 5.29 17.69
C SER A 441 10.35 6.14 18.08
N ARG A 442 9.19 5.97 17.45
CA ARG A 442 7.95 6.72 17.81
C ARG A 442 7.52 6.50 19.26
N ALA A 443 7.59 5.29 19.79
CA ALA A 443 7.24 4.98 21.17
C ALA A 443 8.20 5.70 22.13
N LEU A 444 9.52 5.59 21.90
CA LEU A 444 10.54 6.32 22.66
C LEU A 444 10.35 7.83 22.59
N LEU A 445 10.03 8.35 21.41
CA LEU A 445 9.76 9.76 21.17
C LEU A 445 8.50 10.25 21.88
N THR A 446 7.47 9.42 21.99
CA THR A 446 6.22 9.76 22.67
C THR A 446 6.43 9.82 24.18
N ASP A 447 7.15 8.85 24.72
CA ASP A 447 7.51 8.79 26.13
C ASP A 447 8.48 9.91 26.55
N LEU A 448 9.40 10.30 25.67
CA LEU A 448 10.25 11.48 25.86
C LEU A 448 9.45 12.80 25.83
N ARG A 449 8.31 12.87 25.11
CA ARG A 449 7.42 14.05 25.11
C ARG A 449 6.64 14.20 26.41
N SER A 450 6.23 13.08 27.00
CA SER A 450 5.40 13.07 28.22
C SER A 450 6.19 13.22 29.51
N SER A 451 7.53 13.15 29.46
CA SER A 451 8.39 13.19 30.63
C SER A 451 8.84 14.63 30.95
N PRO A 452 8.42 15.24 32.07
CA PRO A 452 8.91 16.55 32.47
C PRO A 452 10.42 16.51 32.73
N LEU A 453 11.15 17.46 32.16
CA LEU A 453 12.62 17.54 32.25
C LEU A 453 13.17 17.69 33.68
N ASN A 454 12.31 18.00 34.66
CA ASN A 454 12.66 18.29 36.06
C ASN A 454 11.95 17.35 37.06
N LEU A 455 12.01 16.04 36.87
CA LEU A 455 11.53 15.08 37.87
C LEU A 455 12.64 14.70 38.86
N SER A 456 12.29 14.67 40.15
CA SER A 456 13.13 14.11 41.21
C SER A 456 13.44 12.64 40.94
N ASP A 457 14.58 12.13 41.40
CA ASP A 457 15.05 10.77 41.12
C ASP A 457 14.07 9.66 41.51
N SER A 458 13.15 9.94 42.44
CA SER A 458 12.09 9.03 42.89
C SER A 458 10.88 8.90 41.95
N ILE A 459 10.66 9.84 41.02
CA ILE A 459 9.49 9.83 40.11
C ILE A 459 9.89 9.35 38.70
N LYS A 460 11.20 9.19 38.43
CA LYS A 460 11.72 8.70 37.15
C LYS A 460 11.34 7.25 36.85
N GLU A 461 11.00 6.45 37.86
CA GLU A 461 10.67 5.02 37.71
C GLU A 461 9.36 4.77 36.94
N ASP A 462 8.39 5.70 36.98
CA ASP A 462 7.09 5.60 36.27
C ASP A 462 7.01 6.43 34.98
N ALA A 463 8.07 7.16 34.63
CA ALA A 463 8.01 8.21 33.61
C ALA A 463 8.08 7.72 32.14
N PHE A 464 8.35 6.43 31.91
CA PHE A 464 8.54 5.85 30.57
C PHE A 464 7.84 4.49 30.38
N PRO A 465 6.53 4.38 30.71
CA PRO A 465 5.86 3.09 30.79
C PRO A 465 5.72 2.39 29.44
N ASN A 466 5.64 3.12 28.32
CA ASN A 466 5.49 2.48 27.00
C ASN A 466 6.83 1.97 26.46
N SER A 467 7.90 2.73 26.67
CA SER A 467 9.28 2.38 26.31
C SER A 467 9.74 1.17 27.10
N GLN A 468 9.42 1.14 28.40
CA GLN A 468 9.71 0.01 29.26
C GLN A 468 8.91 -1.23 28.87
N ARG A 469 7.60 -1.10 28.62
CA ARG A 469 6.77 -2.22 28.12
C ARG A 469 7.30 -2.78 26.80
N LEU A 470 7.67 -1.89 25.88
CA LEU A 470 8.19 -2.28 24.57
C LEU A 470 9.59 -2.92 24.68
N LEU A 471 10.48 -2.39 25.51
CA LEU A 471 11.79 -2.98 25.79
C LEU A 471 11.63 -4.38 26.39
N ASN A 472 10.76 -4.52 27.39
CA ASN A 472 10.45 -5.80 28.03
C ASN A 472 9.81 -6.80 27.05
N ALA A 473 8.96 -6.35 26.13
CA ALA A 473 8.38 -7.20 25.09
C ALA A 473 9.45 -7.73 24.13
N VAL A 474 10.43 -6.90 23.75
CA VAL A 474 11.56 -7.31 22.91
C VAL A 474 12.47 -8.31 23.67
N VAL A 475 12.79 -8.05 24.94
CA VAL A 475 13.52 -8.98 25.84
C VAL A 475 12.82 -10.32 25.93
N LYS A 476 11.54 -10.32 26.26
CA LYS A 476 10.76 -11.54 26.43
C LYS A 476 10.68 -12.36 25.15
N LYS A 477 10.51 -11.72 23.99
CA LYS A 477 10.44 -12.40 22.68
C LYS A 477 11.78 -13.02 22.29
N SER A 478 12.90 -12.35 22.59
CA SER A 478 14.25 -12.89 22.40
C SER A 478 14.50 -14.12 23.29
N LEU A 479 14.15 -14.03 24.58
CA LEU A 479 14.35 -15.13 25.53
C LEU A 479 13.49 -16.37 25.23
N GLN A 480 12.40 -16.21 24.47
CA GLN A 480 11.49 -17.29 24.08
C GLN A 480 11.92 -18.04 22.81
N SER A 481 12.90 -17.55 22.03
CA SER A 481 13.41 -18.32 20.88
C SER A 481 14.28 -19.47 21.39
N LYS A 482 13.82 -20.71 21.19
CA LYS A 482 14.45 -21.96 21.68
C LYS A 482 15.77 -22.33 21.00
N ASP A 483 16.29 -21.50 20.13
CA ASP A 483 17.53 -21.78 19.42
C ASP A 483 18.71 -21.18 20.23
N PRO A 484 19.57 -22.02 20.83
CA PRO A 484 20.65 -21.57 21.72
C PRO A 484 21.70 -20.71 21.01
N GLU A 485 21.73 -20.70 19.67
CA GLU A 485 22.54 -19.76 18.88
C GLU A 485 21.86 -18.39 18.65
N THR A 486 20.54 -18.28 18.85
CA THR A 486 19.80 -17.01 18.83
C THR A 486 19.76 -16.31 20.19
N ILE A 487 20.26 -16.95 21.26
CA ILE A 487 20.54 -16.31 22.56
C ILE A 487 21.81 -15.43 22.46
N ASN A 488 21.78 -14.49 21.52
CA ASN A 488 22.68 -13.35 21.39
C ASN A 488 21.84 -12.18 20.83
N CYS A 489 20.62 -11.99 21.33
CA CYS A 489 19.96 -10.70 21.13
C CYS A 489 20.59 -9.71 22.10
N ASP A 490 21.72 -9.16 21.67
CA ASP A 490 22.24 -7.91 22.19
C ASP A 490 21.11 -6.87 22.20
N PHE A 491 20.96 -6.11 23.28
CA PHE A 491 19.98 -5.02 23.38
C PHE A 491 20.60 -3.74 22.81
N PHE A 492 19.98 -3.20 21.76
CA PHE A 492 20.47 -2.05 20.99
C PHE A 492 19.57 -0.83 21.23
N LEU A 493 20.01 0.14 22.05
CA LEU A 493 19.62 1.57 21.99
C LEU A 493 20.28 2.37 23.14
N VAL A 494 21.61 2.38 23.22
CA VAL A 494 22.32 3.16 24.26
C VAL A 494 23.52 3.90 23.68
N TYR A 495 23.26 4.82 22.74
CA TYR A 495 24.20 5.91 22.45
C TYR A 495 23.50 7.28 22.31
N SER A 496 22.17 7.28 22.34
CA SER A 496 21.34 8.48 22.28
C SER A 496 20.98 8.99 23.68
N PHE A 497 21.86 8.83 24.67
CA PHE A 497 21.61 9.30 26.03
C PHE A 497 22.91 9.92 26.56
N SER A 498 22.82 11.02 27.30
CA SER A 498 23.96 11.55 28.07
C SER A 498 24.50 10.47 29.00
N GLU A 499 25.80 10.52 29.37
CA GLU A 499 26.41 9.53 30.28
C GLU A 499 25.58 9.30 31.55
N GLU A 500 24.99 10.36 32.10
CA GLU A 500 24.08 10.30 33.25
C GLU A 500 22.84 9.43 32.98
N LYS A 501 22.21 9.56 31.80
CA LYS A 501 21.05 8.76 31.40
C LYS A 501 21.44 7.34 30.98
N GLN A 502 22.65 7.14 30.44
CA GLN A 502 23.19 5.80 30.20
C GLN A 502 23.45 5.08 31.53
N ALA A 503 23.97 5.78 32.54
CA ALA A 503 24.16 5.24 33.88
C ALA A 503 22.82 4.90 34.55
N ILE A 504 21.79 5.73 34.40
CA ILE A 504 20.43 5.43 34.87
C ILE A 504 19.87 4.19 34.16
N LEU A 505 19.96 4.11 32.83
CA LEU A 505 19.46 2.96 32.07
C LEU A 505 20.25 1.67 32.35
N ALA A 506 21.57 1.75 32.54
CA ALA A 506 22.41 0.62 32.92
C ALA A 506 22.11 0.12 34.35
N LYS A 507 21.84 1.05 35.29
CA LYS A 507 21.38 0.73 36.65
C LYS A 507 19.96 0.13 36.64
N TYR A 508 19.16 0.47 35.63
CA TYR A 508 17.82 -0.06 35.39
C TYR A 508 17.84 -1.48 34.78
N ILE A 509 18.71 -1.75 33.81
CA ILE A 509 18.89 -3.07 33.16
C ILE A 509 19.59 -4.07 34.09
N GLY A 510 20.47 -3.59 34.96
CA GLY A 510 21.16 -4.42 35.95
C GLY A 510 20.31 -4.83 37.15
N ARG A 511 19.12 -4.25 37.31
CA ARG A 511 18.06 -4.70 38.23
C ARG A 511 17.11 -5.61 37.47
#